data_AF-A0A7S3CRF7-F1
#
_entry.id   AF-A0A7S3CRF7-F1
#
_cell.length_a   1.000
_cell.length_b   1.000
_cell.length_c   1.000
_cell.angle_alpha   90.00
_cell.angle_beta   90.00
_cell.angle_gamma   90.00
#
_symmetry.space_group_name_H-M   'P 1'
#
loop_
_entity.id
_entity.type
_entity.pdbx_description
1 polymer ?
#
loop_
_entity_poly.entity_id
_entity_poly.type
_entity_poly.pdbx_seq_one_letter_code
_entity_poly.pdbx_strand_id
1 'polypeptide(L)'
;MALALEYSLRKLNSMDVKNERVEEIEKKYGAFKKVNTSRFSRIPLFMCAPFALIKLFLGWSFFSLGGVCLFILFYSQKEKYPTNKAQTDSVNKIFFYVGRSILFASGGGRESRSRPKVDYKEYLGADWEASYENYGSTISNHTSWYDTVSQMVMQAPTNIAKKAVLKMPIVGPMAQMIGCIFIDREDKTSSKKDLMDTIAQRQQEAMDGKLNPLVIYPEGGTTNGSHLIKFKKGPFSALKSVKPVLIRYKSDYVLIESGCMPIIPHMILIACCPSFQ
;
A
#
# COMPACT_ATOMS: atom_id res chain seq x y z
N MET A 1 20.90 -2.29 16.74
CA MET A 1 20.11 -1.48 15.77
C MET A 1 20.98 -0.59 14.89
N ALA A 2 21.97 0.16 15.41
CA ALA A 2 22.84 1.01 14.59
C ALA A 2 23.51 0.27 13.39
N LEU A 3 24.01 -0.96 13.59
CA LEU A 3 24.55 -1.78 12.50
C LEU A 3 23.51 -2.15 11.45
N ALA A 4 22.26 -2.42 11.86
CA ALA A 4 21.16 -2.74 10.96
C ALA A 4 20.71 -1.52 10.15
N LEU A 5 20.74 -0.33 10.77
CA LEU A 5 20.54 0.94 10.08
C LEU A 5 21.66 1.18 9.05
N GLU A 6 22.92 0.97 9.42
CA GLU A 6 24.06 1.12 8.50
C GLU A 6 23.96 0.13 7.32
N TYR A 7 23.58 -1.12 7.58
CA TYR A 7 23.29 -2.11 6.52
C TYR A 7 22.20 -1.61 5.57
N SER A 8 21.12 -1.05 6.12
CA SER A 8 19.99 -0.53 5.34
C SER A 8 20.40 0.67 4.49
N LEU A 9 21.20 1.58 5.04
CA LEU A 9 21.78 2.71 4.30
C LEU A 9 22.72 2.25 3.19
N ARG A 10 23.54 1.22 3.42
CA ARG A 10 24.42 0.65 2.37
C ARG A 10 23.64 0.04 1.22
N LYS A 11 22.50 -0.60 1.49
CA LYS A 11 21.62 -1.12 0.43
C LYS A 11 21.03 -0.02 -0.45
N LEU A 12 20.90 1.21 0.06
CA LEU A 12 20.56 2.37 -0.78
C LEU A 12 21.73 2.75 -1.68
N ASN A 13 22.93 2.89 -1.09
CA ASN A 13 24.11 3.35 -1.82
C ASN A 13 24.55 2.38 -2.91
N SER A 14 24.33 1.07 -2.74
CA SER A 14 24.59 0.08 -3.80
C SER A 14 23.74 0.28 -5.07
N MET A 15 22.74 1.16 -5.03
CA MET A 15 21.94 1.51 -6.19
C MET A 15 22.53 2.70 -6.97
N ASP A 16 23.46 3.48 -6.41
CA ASP A 16 23.99 4.73 -6.97
C ASP A 16 25.21 4.51 -7.87
N VAL A 17 25.05 3.68 -8.91
CA VAL A 17 26.09 3.43 -9.92
C VAL A 17 26.03 4.54 -10.97
N LYS A 18 27.01 5.46 -10.94
CA LYS A 18 27.15 6.51 -11.94
C LYS A 18 27.79 5.96 -13.22
N ASN A 19 27.00 5.94 -14.29
CA ASN A 19 27.44 5.60 -15.65
C ASN A 19 26.53 6.35 -16.63
N GLU A 20 27.07 6.86 -17.73
CA GLU A 20 26.34 7.61 -18.77
C GLU A 20 25.05 6.91 -19.23
N ARG A 21 25.07 5.58 -19.38
CA ARG A 21 23.88 4.79 -19.74
C ARG A 21 22.78 4.88 -18.69
N VAL A 22 23.14 4.93 -17.41
CA VAL A 22 22.18 5.07 -16.31
C VAL A 22 21.58 6.47 -16.34
N GLU A 23 22.39 7.51 -16.57
CA GLU A 23 21.91 8.89 -16.65
C GLU A 23 20.94 9.10 -17.82
N GLU A 24 21.21 8.51 -18.98
CA GLU A 24 20.32 8.56 -20.14
C GLU A 24 18.98 7.86 -19.86
N ILE A 25 19.01 6.69 -19.22
CA ILE A 25 17.81 5.95 -18.79
C ILE A 25 17.02 6.77 -17.77
N GLU A 26 17.68 7.36 -16.77
CA GLU A 26 17.01 8.18 -15.75
C GLU A 26 16.39 9.45 -16.32
N LYS A 27 17.02 10.06 -17.34
CA LYS A 27 16.45 11.20 -18.06
C LYS A 27 15.21 10.80 -18.85
N LYS A 28 15.22 9.62 -19.48
CA LYS A 28 14.08 9.07 -20.23
C LYS A 28 12.95 8.56 -19.33
N TYR A 29 13.28 8.03 -18.15
CA TYR A 29 12.37 7.36 -17.23
C TYR A 29 12.40 8.00 -15.84
N GLY A 30 12.17 9.31 -15.77
CA GLY A 30 12.26 10.09 -14.54
C GLY A 30 11.42 9.57 -13.37
N ALA A 31 10.26 8.95 -13.63
CA ALA A 31 9.41 8.33 -12.61
C ALA A 31 10.04 7.09 -11.94
N PHE A 32 11.05 6.49 -12.58
CA PHE A 32 11.82 5.35 -12.06
C PHE A 32 13.26 5.76 -11.69
N LYS A 33 13.58 7.05 -11.79
CA LYS A 33 14.87 7.58 -11.39
C LYS A 33 15.16 7.18 -9.95
N LYS A 34 16.37 6.69 -9.71
CA LYS A 34 16.77 6.23 -8.39
C LYS A 34 16.78 7.39 -7.41
N VAL A 35 16.46 7.03 -6.18
CA VAL A 35 16.26 7.98 -5.10
C VAL A 35 17.61 8.55 -4.67
N ASN A 36 17.75 9.88 -4.71
CA ASN A 36 18.95 10.54 -4.21
C ASN A 36 18.99 10.45 -2.68
N THR A 37 19.94 9.66 -2.16
CA THR A 37 20.16 9.43 -0.72
C THR A 37 20.79 10.63 -0.02
N SER A 38 21.23 11.66 -0.74
CA SER A 38 21.79 12.90 -0.16
C SER A 38 20.78 13.66 0.71
N ARG A 39 19.49 13.36 0.58
CA ARG A 39 18.42 13.94 1.41
C ARG A 39 18.28 13.28 2.78
N PHE A 40 19.07 12.25 3.08
CA PHE A 40 18.90 11.46 4.30
C PHE A 40 19.67 12.07 5.46
N SER A 41 18.93 12.43 6.51
CA SER A 41 19.49 13.01 7.72
C SER A 41 20.04 11.90 8.62
N ARG A 42 21.31 11.52 8.43
CA ARG A 42 21.94 10.39 9.16
C ARG A 42 21.93 10.57 10.68
N ILE A 43 22.32 11.75 11.18
CA ILE A 43 22.45 12.01 12.63
C ILE A 43 21.12 11.71 13.37
N PRO A 44 19.97 12.30 12.98
CA PRO A 44 18.67 11.95 13.57
C PRO A 44 18.35 10.45 13.53
N LEU A 45 18.64 9.76 12.42
CA LEU A 45 18.36 8.32 12.30
C LEU A 45 19.17 7.49 13.29
N PHE A 46 20.46 7.81 13.48
CA PHE A 46 21.30 7.12 14.47
C PHE A 46 20.90 7.44 15.90
N MET A 47 20.49 8.68 16.20
CA MET A 47 19.94 9.03 17.53
C MET A 47 18.63 8.30 17.83
N CYS A 48 17.79 8.05 16.82
CA CYS A 48 16.53 7.34 16.97
C CYS A 48 16.67 5.80 16.90
N ALA A 49 17.81 5.28 16.47
CA ALA A 49 18.05 3.84 16.32
C ALA A 49 17.82 3.04 17.62
N PRO A 50 18.20 3.49 18.84
CA PRO A 50 17.90 2.76 20.07
C PRO A 50 16.39 2.56 20.29
N PHE A 51 15.58 3.57 19.96
CA PHE A 51 14.12 3.53 20.13
C PHE A 51 13.42 2.71 19.04
N ALA A 52 14.07 2.50 17.88
CA ALA A 52 13.49 1.71 16.80
C ALA A 52 13.22 0.25 17.21
N LEU A 53 14.02 -0.33 18.10
CA LEU A 53 13.76 -1.69 18.62
C LEU A 53 12.44 -1.75 19.40
N ILE A 54 12.21 -0.78 20.27
CA ILE A 54 10.97 -0.69 21.07
C ILE A 54 9.77 -0.49 20.14
N LYS A 55 9.89 0.44 19.18
CA LYS A 55 8.85 0.70 18.17
C LYS A 55 8.52 -0.55 17.35
N LEU A 56 9.53 -1.26 16.86
CA LEU A 56 9.35 -2.50 16.11
C LEU A 56 8.74 -3.59 16.98
N PHE A 57 9.21 -3.78 18.21
CA PHE A 57 8.65 -4.77 19.13
C PHE A 57 7.17 -4.53 19.38
N LEU A 58 6.79 -3.31 19.79
CA LEU A 58 5.40 -2.94 20.02
C LEU A 58 4.56 -3.11 18.74
N GLY A 59 5.06 -2.60 17.61
CA GLY A 59 4.40 -2.75 16.31
C GLY A 59 4.11 -4.20 15.93
N TRP A 60 5.11 -5.07 16.07
CA TRP A 60 5.01 -6.50 15.80
C TRP A 60 4.11 -7.24 16.78
N SER A 61 4.10 -6.86 18.07
CA SER A 61 3.17 -7.40 19.06
C SER A 61 1.73 -7.11 18.67
N PHE A 62 1.41 -5.86 18.31
CA PHE A 62 0.06 -5.48 17.86
C PHE A 62 -0.31 -6.09 16.51
N PHE A 63 0.64 -6.18 15.57
CA PHE A 63 0.45 -6.86 14.30
C PHE A 63 0.08 -8.34 14.52
N SER A 64 0.83 -9.03 15.38
CA SER A 64 0.59 -10.44 15.70
C SER A 64 -0.75 -10.63 16.42
N LEU A 65 -1.08 -9.74 17.37
CA LEU A 65 -2.38 -9.76 18.05
C LEU A 65 -3.53 -9.59 17.05
N GLY A 66 -3.42 -8.65 16.11
CA GLY A 66 -4.41 -8.49 15.05
C GLY A 66 -4.56 -9.74 14.18
N GLY A 67 -3.44 -10.40 13.84
CA GLY A 67 -3.44 -11.69 13.15
C GLY A 67 -4.17 -12.78 13.95
N VAL A 68 -3.95 -12.87 15.27
CA VAL A 68 -4.66 -13.80 16.16
C VAL A 68 -6.15 -13.48 16.23
N CYS A 69 -6.54 -12.21 16.36
CA CYS A 69 -7.95 -11.80 16.35
C CYS A 69 -8.66 -12.21 15.07
N LEU A 70 -8.01 -12.02 13.92
CA LEU A 70 -8.54 -12.43 12.62
C LEU A 70 -8.61 -13.97 12.50
N PHE A 71 -7.60 -14.67 12.99
CA PHE A 71 -7.61 -16.13 13.03
C PHE A 71 -8.79 -16.66 13.84
N ILE A 72 -9.04 -16.11 15.04
CA ILE A 72 -10.19 -16.48 15.88
C ILE A 72 -11.50 -16.15 15.16
N LEU A 73 -11.63 -14.96 14.57
CA LEU A 73 -12.84 -14.53 13.87
C LEU A 73 -13.23 -15.46 12.72
N PHE A 74 -12.23 -16.00 12.00
CA PHE A 74 -12.45 -16.87 10.86
C PHE A 74 -12.18 -18.35 11.14
N TYR A 75 -11.91 -18.75 12.39
CA TYR A 75 -11.47 -20.12 12.72
C TYR A 75 -12.48 -21.18 12.24
N SER A 76 -13.75 -21.00 12.61
CA SER A 76 -14.86 -21.90 12.26
C SER A 76 -15.59 -21.54 10.96
N GLN A 77 -15.16 -20.49 10.26
CA GLN A 77 -15.82 -20.00 9.06
C GLN A 77 -15.34 -20.79 7.83
N LYS A 78 -16.30 -21.21 7.00
CA LYS A 78 -16.05 -21.85 5.70
C LYS A 78 -15.38 -20.88 4.73
N GLU A 79 -15.93 -19.68 4.63
CA GLU A 79 -15.33 -18.58 3.88
C GLU A 79 -14.29 -17.86 4.74
N LYS A 80 -13.10 -17.63 4.19
CA LYS A 80 -12.03 -16.89 4.88
C LYS A 80 -12.02 -15.41 4.50
N TYR A 81 -13.21 -14.81 4.36
CA TYR A 81 -13.43 -13.37 4.17
C TYR A 81 -14.82 -12.99 4.74
N PRO A 82 -15.07 -11.70 5.06
CA PRO A 82 -16.35 -11.25 5.62
C PRO A 82 -17.54 -11.58 4.70
N THR A 83 -18.57 -12.18 5.28
CA THR A 83 -19.82 -12.53 4.58
C THR A 83 -21.00 -11.66 5.02
N ASN A 84 -20.82 -10.88 6.08
CA ASN A 84 -21.84 -9.99 6.62
C ASN A 84 -21.22 -8.72 7.20
N LYS A 85 -22.06 -7.70 7.44
CA LYS A 85 -21.64 -6.38 7.90
C LYS A 85 -20.88 -6.39 9.23
N ALA A 86 -21.30 -7.19 10.21
CA ALA A 86 -20.63 -7.26 11.50
C ALA A 86 -19.20 -7.82 11.40
N GLN A 87 -19.00 -8.85 10.55
CA GLN A 87 -17.67 -9.35 10.21
C GLN A 87 -16.84 -8.27 9.50
N THR A 88 -17.43 -7.58 8.52
CA THR A 88 -16.74 -6.49 7.79
C THR A 88 -16.30 -5.38 8.74
N ASP A 89 -17.17 -4.91 9.63
CA ASP A 89 -16.85 -3.87 10.59
C ASP A 89 -15.76 -4.31 11.58
N SER A 90 -15.79 -5.58 12.00
CA SER A 90 -14.77 -6.16 12.89
C SER A 90 -13.41 -6.25 12.21
N VAL A 91 -13.38 -6.75 10.97
CA VAL A 91 -12.15 -6.79 10.15
C VAL A 91 -11.62 -5.38 9.92
N ASN A 92 -12.48 -4.42 9.58
CA ASN A 92 -12.09 -3.03 9.36
C ASN A 92 -11.43 -2.42 10.60
N LYS A 93 -11.99 -2.65 11.78
CA LYS A 93 -11.40 -2.20 13.05
C LYS A 93 -10.04 -2.87 13.31
N ILE A 94 -9.93 -4.19 13.10
CA ILE A 94 -8.66 -4.89 13.30
C ILE A 94 -7.60 -4.35 12.34
N PHE A 95 -7.91 -4.20 11.05
CA PHE A 95 -6.99 -3.67 10.05
C PHE A 95 -6.62 -2.20 10.31
N PHE A 96 -7.54 -1.40 10.82
CA PHE A 96 -7.24 -0.05 11.26
C PHE A 96 -6.16 -0.05 12.36
N TYR A 97 -6.32 -0.87 13.40
CA TYR A 97 -5.34 -0.94 14.49
C TYR A 97 -4.01 -1.58 14.07
N VAL A 98 -4.04 -2.60 13.22
CA VAL A 98 -2.82 -3.19 12.65
C VAL A 98 -2.09 -2.16 11.76
N GLY A 99 -2.80 -1.44 10.90
CA GLY A 99 -2.22 -0.37 10.11
C GLY A 99 -1.61 0.71 11.00
N ARG A 100 -2.33 1.15 12.04
CA ARG A 100 -1.84 2.13 13.03
C ARG A 100 -0.61 1.65 13.78
N SER A 101 -0.50 0.36 14.12
CA SER A 101 0.68 -0.17 14.79
C SER A 101 1.90 -0.18 13.88
N ILE A 102 1.72 -0.49 12.59
CA ILE A 102 2.80 -0.40 11.59
C ILE A 102 3.21 1.07 11.38
N LEU A 103 2.25 1.98 11.27
CA LEU A 103 2.48 3.43 11.18
C LEU A 103 3.31 3.92 12.39
N PHE A 104 2.91 3.55 13.60
CA PHE A 104 3.67 3.87 14.82
C PHE A 104 5.08 3.29 14.79
N ALA A 105 5.23 2.01 14.45
CA ALA A 105 6.52 1.33 14.40
C ALA A 105 7.50 1.97 13.43
N SER A 106 6.98 2.60 12.37
CA SER A 106 7.73 3.27 11.31
C SER A 106 7.83 4.79 11.48
N GLY A 107 7.24 5.39 12.51
CA GLY A 107 7.25 6.85 12.68
C GLY A 107 6.25 7.62 11.79
N GLY A 108 5.38 6.94 11.05
CA GLY A 108 4.33 7.55 10.22
C GLY A 108 3.10 7.98 11.03
N GLY A 109 3.29 8.88 11.99
CA GLY A 109 2.25 9.22 12.97
C GLY A 109 1.27 10.33 12.55
N ARG A 110 1.60 11.11 11.52
CA ARG A 110 0.78 12.24 11.07
C ARG A 110 0.15 11.92 9.73
N GLU A 111 -1.14 12.19 9.59
CA GLU A 111 -1.85 12.09 8.32
C GLU A 111 -2.58 13.42 8.12
N SER A 112 -2.46 14.02 6.94
CA SER A 112 -3.38 15.09 6.53
C SER A 112 -4.19 14.62 5.34
N ARG A 113 -5.50 14.83 5.42
CA ARG A 113 -6.43 14.46 4.36
C ARG A 113 -7.06 15.74 3.86
N SER A 114 -6.82 16.04 2.58
CA SER A 114 -7.54 17.09 1.86
C SER A 114 -8.41 16.43 0.80
N ARG A 115 -9.62 16.95 0.63
CA ARG A 115 -10.51 16.54 -0.45
C ARG A 115 -10.77 17.76 -1.33
N PRO A 116 -10.23 17.82 -2.54
CA PRO A 116 -10.57 18.89 -3.46
C PRO A 116 -12.04 18.77 -3.85
N LYS A 117 -12.74 19.90 -3.95
CA LYS A 117 -14.07 19.96 -4.58
C LYS A 117 -13.83 19.99 -6.09
N VAL A 118 -14.17 18.90 -6.77
CA VAL A 118 -13.99 18.73 -8.21
C VAL A 118 -15.35 18.43 -8.82
N ASP A 119 -15.68 19.14 -9.89
CA ASP A 119 -16.88 18.89 -10.68
C ASP A 119 -16.51 18.00 -11.88
N TYR A 120 -17.15 16.83 -11.97
CA TYR A 120 -16.96 15.89 -13.07
C TYR A 120 -18.15 15.87 -14.04
N LYS A 121 -19.11 16.80 -13.94
CA LYS A 121 -20.31 16.84 -14.81
C LYS A 121 -19.98 16.92 -16.30
N GLU A 122 -18.89 17.59 -16.67
CA GLU A 122 -18.38 17.63 -18.04
C GLU A 122 -18.09 16.21 -18.60
N TYR A 123 -17.60 15.31 -17.75
CA TYR A 123 -17.17 13.96 -18.14
C TYR A 123 -18.22 12.89 -17.87
N LEU A 124 -19.05 13.09 -16.83
CA LEU A 124 -19.96 12.08 -16.29
C LEU A 124 -21.45 12.39 -16.49
N GLY A 125 -21.79 13.57 -17.03
CA GLY A 125 -23.16 14.01 -17.26
C GLY A 125 -23.63 15.08 -16.27
N ALA A 126 -24.62 15.87 -16.68
CA ALA A 126 -25.14 17.00 -15.88
C ALA A 126 -25.82 16.57 -14.57
N ASP A 127 -26.33 15.35 -14.54
CA ASP A 127 -26.95 14.65 -13.42
C ASP A 127 -25.94 14.00 -12.47
N TRP A 128 -24.64 14.05 -12.78
CA TRP A 128 -23.62 13.51 -11.89
C TRP A 128 -23.57 14.28 -10.56
N GLU A 129 -23.57 13.52 -9.47
CA GLU A 129 -23.34 14.01 -8.11
C GLU A 129 -22.21 13.24 -7.45
N ALA A 130 -21.47 13.94 -6.58
CA ALA A 130 -20.36 13.34 -5.86
C ALA A 130 -20.87 12.36 -4.79
N SER A 131 -20.61 11.07 -4.99
CA SER A 131 -20.79 10.03 -3.97
C SER A 131 -19.45 9.52 -3.45
N TYR A 132 -19.40 9.22 -2.15
CA TYR A 132 -18.18 8.79 -1.46
C TYR A 132 -18.32 7.49 -0.67
N GLU A 133 -19.50 6.91 -0.71
CA GLU A 133 -19.84 5.63 -0.09
C GLU A 133 -20.07 4.60 -1.20
N ASN A 134 -19.88 3.32 -0.86
CA ASN A 134 -20.22 2.19 -1.74
C ASN A 134 -19.74 2.39 -3.19
N TYR A 135 -18.46 2.67 -3.35
CA TYR A 135 -17.83 2.81 -4.66
C TYR A 135 -16.97 1.58 -4.97
N GLY A 136 -16.82 1.25 -6.25
CA GLY A 136 -16.20 -0.01 -6.67
C GLY A 136 -14.69 -0.09 -6.41
N SER A 137 -13.95 1.00 -6.66
CA SER A 137 -12.50 0.99 -6.46
C SER A 137 -11.90 2.31 -5.99
N THR A 138 -10.88 2.22 -5.15
CA THR A 138 -9.94 3.32 -4.92
C THR A 138 -8.80 3.21 -5.92
N ILE A 139 -8.55 4.31 -6.62
CA ILE A 139 -7.48 4.41 -7.61
C ILE A 139 -6.38 5.28 -7.02
N SER A 140 -5.22 4.69 -6.74
CA SER A 140 -4.11 5.36 -6.06
C SER A 140 -2.82 5.29 -6.86
N ASN A 141 -1.96 6.29 -6.73
CA ASN A 141 -0.56 6.15 -7.12
C ASN A 141 0.14 5.09 -6.26
N HIS A 142 1.23 4.51 -6.78
CA HIS A 142 1.99 3.48 -6.07
C HIS A 142 3.47 3.81 -6.02
N THR A 143 3.96 4.06 -4.82
CA THR A 143 5.33 4.49 -4.54
C THR A 143 6.10 3.47 -3.73
N SER A 144 5.42 2.72 -2.85
CA SER A 144 6.07 1.73 -1.99
C SER A 144 5.06 0.74 -1.41
N TRP A 145 5.55 -0.28 -0.70
CA TRP A 145 4.68 -1.17 0.08
C TRP A 145 3.92 -0.43 1.20
N TYR A 146 4.40 0.76 1.57
CA TYR A 146 3.80 1.59 2.61
C TYR A 146 2.43 2.16 2.19
N ASP A 147 2.17 2.29 0.87
CA ASP A 147 0.86 2.72 0.36
C ASP A 147 -0.25 1.79 0.86
N THR A 148 0.01 0.48 0.87
CA THR A 148 -0.94 -0.52 1.38
C THR A 148 -1.20 -0.33 2.88
N VAL A 149 -0.18 0.03 3.67
CA VAL A 149 -0.34 0.32 5.11
C VAL A 149 -1.17 1.57 5.32
N SER A 150 -0.89 2.65 4.58
CA SER A 150 -1.69 3.88 4.61
C SER A 150 -3.14 3.59 4.24
N GLN A 151 -3.38 2.77 3.21
CA GLN A 151 -4.71 2.36 2.78
C GLN A 151 -5.45 1.53 3.83
N MET A 152 -4.77 0.65 4.58
CA MET A 152 -5.39 -0.10 5.70
C MET A 152 -6.00 0.84 6.75
N VAL A 153 -5.30 1.94 7.09
CA VAL A 153 -5.78 2.94 8.06
C VAL A 153 -6.84 3.87 7.47
N MET A 154 -6.83 4.07 6.15
CA MET A 154 -7.82 4.92 5.49
C MET A 154 -9.18 4.22 5.29
N GLN A 155 -9.18 2.94 4.92
CA GLN A 155 -10.39 2.28 4.41
C GLN A 155 -10.39 0.75 4.44
N ALA A 156 -9.39 0.09 5.06
CA ALA A 156 -9.26 -1.37 5.12
C ALA A 156 -9.58 -2.12 3.80
N PRO A 157 -8.95 -1.75 2.66
CA PRO A 157 -9.46 -2.15 1.36
C PRO A 157 -9.05 -3.57 0.96
N THR A 158 -9.86 -4.15 0.07
CA THR A 158 -9.45 -5.33 -0.70
C THR A 158 -8.31 -4.90 -1.65
N ASN A 159 -7.31 -5.74 -1.86
CA ASN A 159 -6.14 -5.43 -2.70
C ASN A 159 -5.97 -6.45 -3.83
N ILE A 160 -5.07 -6.16 -4.78
CA ILE A 160 -4.58 -7.14 -5.75
C ILE A 160 -3.10 -7.43 -5.42
N ALA A 161 -2.80 -8.67 -5.03
CA ALA A 161 -1.46 -9.08 -4.59
C ALA A 161 -0.86 -10.17 -5.46
N LYS A 162 0.47 -10.33 -5.40
CA LYS A 162 1.16 -11.48 -6.01
C LYS A 162 0.78 -12.76 -5.27
N LYS A 163 0.65 -13.88 -5.97
CA LYS A 163 0.42 -15.21 -5.38
C LYS A 163 1.45 -15.59 -4.31
N ALA A 164 2.69 -15.10 -4.42
CA ALA A 164 3.73 -15.27 -3.41
C ALA A 164 3.35 -14.72 -2.02
N VAL A 165 2.46 -13.71 -1.94
CA VAL A 165 1.97 -13.15 -0.66
C VAL A 165 1.22 -14.20 0.16
N LEU A 166 0.55 -15.16 -0.48
CA LEU A 166 -0.12 -16.27 0.24
C LEU A 166 0.85 -17.12 1.06
N LYS A 167 2.11 -17.19 0.65
CA LYS A 167 3.14 -17.99 1.34
C LYS A 167 3.74 -17.26 2.54
N MET A 168 3.43 -15.98 2.74
CA MET A 168 3.95 -15.21 3.86
C MET A 168 3.19 -15.57 5.14
N PRO A 169 3.89 -15.94 6.23
CA PRO A 169 3.24 -16.22 7.51
C PRO A 169 2.54 -14.96 8.02
N ILE A 170 1.36 -15.13 8.61
CA ILE A 170 0.45 -14.07 9.10
C ILE A 170 -0.11 -13.18 7.97
N VAL A 171 0.73 -12.59 7.12
CA VAL A 171 0.34 -11.69 6.02
C VAL A 171 -0.56 -12.38 4.99
N GLY A 172 -0.23 -13.61 4.57
CA GLY A 172 -1.03 -14.37 3.60
C GLY A 172 -2.47 -14.61 4.10
N PRO A 173 -2.65 -15.21 5.28
CA PRO A 173 -3.97 -15.37 5.90
C PRO A 173 -4.72 -14.05 6.07
N MET A 174 -4.06 -13.00 6.57
CA MET A 174 -4.68 -11.67 6.71
C MET A 174 -5.15 -11.12 5.36
N ALA A 175 -4.34 -11.25 4.30
CA ALA A 175 -4.69 -10.80 2.97
C ALA A 175 -5.92 -11.57 2.41
N GLN A 176 -6.05 -12.86 2.69
CA GLN A 176 -7.26 -13.61 2.33
C GLN A 176 -8.49 -13.08 3.07
N MET A 177 -8.34 -12.77 4.36
CA MET A 177 -9.41 -12.26 5.24
C MET A 177 -9.92 -10.86 4.88
N ILE A 178 -9.18 -10.10 4.08
CA ILE A 178 -9.68 -8.84 3.48
C ILE A 178 -10.12 -9.01 2.03
N GLY A 179 -10.31 -10.25 1.56
CA GLY A 179 -10.76 -10.51 0.19
C GLY A 179 -9.77 -10.08 -0.89
N CYS A 180 -8.46 -10.15 -0.60
CA CYS A 180 -7.42 -9.83 -1.59
C CYS A 180 -7.50 -10.78 -2.79
N ILE A 181 -7.40 -10.24 -4.00
CA ILE A 181 -7.28 -11.01 -5.24
C ILE A 181 -5.80 -11.35 -5.43
N PHE A 182 -5.49 -12.64 -5.57
CA PHE A 182 -4.12 -13.10 -5.79
C PHE A 182 -3.90 -13.44 -7.25
N ILE A 183 -2.88 -12.80 -7.85
CA ILE A 183 -2.52 -13.01 -9.25
C ILE A 183 -1.15 -13.65 -9.37
N ASP A 184 -1.03 -14.59 -10.31
CA ASP A 184 0.24 -15.08 -10.80
C ASP A 184 0.53 -14.36 -12.13
N ARG A 185 1.60 -13.57 -12.15
CA ARG A 185 1.96 -12.77 -13.34
C ARG A 185 2.80 -13.57 -14.33
N GLU A 186 3.34 -14.71 -13.91
CA GLU A 186 4.17 -15.60 -14.72
C GLU A 186 3.32 -16.67 -15.41
N ASP A 187 2.14 -16.95 -14.84
CA ASP A 187 1.18 -17.89 -15.38
C ASP A 187 0.41 -17.30 -16.58
N LYS A 188 0.86 -17.66 -17.79
CA LYS A 188 0.20 -17.32 -19.05
C LYS A 188 -1.09 -18.11 -19.31
N THR A 189 -1.42 -19.10 -18.47
CA THR A 189 -2.60 -19.96 -18.66
C THR A 189 -3.85 -19.37 -18.02
N SER A 190 -3.70 -18.58 -16.95
CA SER A 190 -4.82 -17.80 -16.40
C SER A 190 -5.28 -16.76 -17.41
N SER A 191 -6.53 -16.87 -17.84
CA SER A 191 -7.07 -15.96 -18.84
C SER A 191 -7.12 -14.57 -18.23
N LYS A 192 -6.52 -13.58 -18.91
CA LYS A 192 -6.62 -12.17 -18.53
C LYS A 192 -8.07 -11.74 -18.35
N LYS A 193 -9.00 -12.39 -19.07
CA LYS A 193 -10.44 -12.18 -18.94
C LYS A 193 -10.96 -12.62 -17.58
N ASP A 194 -10.56 -13.78 -17.06
CA ASP A 194 -11.01 -14.28 -15.75
C ASP A 194 -10.63 -13.33 -14.61
N LEU A 195 -9.42 -12.73 -14.71
CA LEU A 195 -8.99 -11.70 -13.78
C LEU A 195 -9.84 -10.43 -13.91
N MET A 196 -10.13 -9.97 -15.12
CA MET A 196 -10.98 -8.79 -15.32
C MET A 196 -12.41 -9.04 -14.80
N ASP A 197 -12.96 -10.23 -15.02
CA ASP A 197 -14.27 -10.64 -14.54
C ASP A 197 -14.30 -10.68 -13.00
N THR A 198 -13.25 -11.21 -12.38
CA THR A 198 -13.09 -11.19 -10.92
C THR A 198 -13.01 -9.76 -10.37
N ILE A 199 -12.24 -8.87 -11.01
CA ILE A 199 -12.14 -7.47 -10.61
C ILE A 199 -13.50 -6.78 -10.74
N ALA A 200 -14.21 -6.99 -11.85
CA ALA A 200 -15.53 -6.42 -12.09
C ALA A 200 -16.54 -6.87 -11.03
N GLN A 201 -16.51 -8.16 -10.66
CA GLN A 201 -17.34 -8.71 -9.59
C GLN A 201 -17.04 -8.05 -8.24
N ARG A 202 -15.77 -7.94 -7.84
CA ARG A 202 -15.40 -7.30 -6.56
C ARG A 202 -15.79 -5.83 -6.51
N GLN A 203 -15.64 -5.12 -7.63
CA GLN A 203 -16.08 -3.74 -7.76
C GLN A 203 -17.60 -3.62 -7.58
N GLN A 204 -18.38 -4.53 -8.16
CA GLN A 204 -19.82 -4.55 -7.95
C GLN A 204 -20.19 -4.88 -6.51
N GLU A 205 -19.57 -5.89 -5.89
CA GLU A 205 -19.80 -6.25 -4.48
C GLU A 205 -19.49 -5.08 -3.53
N ALA A 206 -18.47 -4.27 -3.84
CA ALA A 206 -18.19 -3.05 -3.09
C ALA A 206 -19.26 -1.96 -3.31
N MET A 207 -19.79 -1.81 -4.52
CA MET A 207 -20.90 -0.91 -4.82
C MET A 207 -22.21 -1.34 -4.16
N ASP A 208 -22.41 -2.64 -3.98
CA ASP A 208 -23.56 -3.20 -3.26
C ASP A 208 -23.39 -3.10 -1.72
N GLY A 209 -22.24 -2.62 -1.22
CA GLY A 209 -21.93 -2.56 0.21
C GLY A 209 -21.63 -3.92 0.86
N LYS A 210 -21.36 -4.96 0.06
CA LYS A 210 -21.04 -6.32 0.55
C LYS A 210 -19.59 -6.43 0.98
N LEU A 211 -18.68 -5.74 0.29
CA LEU A 211 -17.24 -5.74 0.56
C LEU A 211 -16.68 -4.32 0.60
N ASN A 212 -15.46 -4.18 1.11
CA ASN A 212 -14.73 -2.92 1.01
C ASN A 212 -14.27 -2.67 -0.43
N PRO A 213 -14.16 -1.39 -0.84
CA PRO A 213 -13.65 -1.01 -2.15
C PRO A 213 -12.28 -1.63 -2.48
N LEU A 214 -12.10 -2.01 -3.73
CA LEU A 214 -10.83 -2.55 -4.23
C LEU A 214 -9.82 -1.42 -4.42
N VAL A 215 -8.66 -1.51 -3.78
CA VAL A 215 -7.53 -0.62 -4.08
C VAL A 215 -6.79 -1.15 -5.30
N ILE A 216 -6.69 -0.29 -6.31
CA ILE A 216 -5.96 -0.56 -7.53
C ILE A 216 -4.93 0.53 -7.77
N TYR A 217 -3.72 0.08 -8.08
CA TYR A 217 -2.59 0.90 -8.47
C TYR A 217 -2.39 0.81 -10.00
N PRO A 218 -3.03 1.69 -10.80
CA PRO A 218 -3.11 1.54 -12.24
C PRO A 218 -1.78 1.76 -12.97
N GLU A 219 -0.77 2.31 -12.29
CA GLU A 219 0.63 2.37 -12.75
C GLU A 219 1.19 0.95 -13.02
N GLY A 220 0.73 -0.05 -12.26
CA GLY A 220 1.10 -1.45 -12.44
C GLY A 220 2.51 -1.81 -11.93
N GLY A 221 3.17 -0.90 -11.23
CA GLY A 221 4.44 -1.02 -10.53
C GLY A 221 4.61 0.15 -9.56
N THR A 222 5.70 0.16 -8.79
CA THR A 222 6.05 1.29 -7.92
C THR A 222 6.91 2.30 -8.69
N THR A 223 6.65 3.59 -8.46
CA THR A 223 7.45 4.72 -8.96
C THR A 223 8.05 5.50 -7.79
N ASN A 224 8.91 6.48 -8.08
CA ASN A 224 9.50 7.33 -7.05
C ASN A 224 8.56 8.46 -6.55
N GLY A 225 7.29 8.46 -6.98
CA GLY A 225 6.29 9.44 -6.56
C GLY A 225 6.48 10.86 -7.12
N SER A 226 7.51 11.12 -7.94
CA SER A 226 7.73 12.45 -8.52
C SER A 226 6.77 12.78 -9.66
N HIS A 227 6.29 11.75 -10.38
CA HIS A 227 5.39 11.86 -11.51
C HIS A 227 4.46 10.65 -11.54
N LEU A 228 3.24 10.84 -12.05
CA LEU A 228 2.37 9.72 -12.44
C LEU A 228 2.81 9.18 -13.80
N ILE A 229 2.77 7.86 -13.95
CA ILE A 229 2.99 7.21 -15.25
C ILE A 229 1.66 6.87 -15.93
N LYS A 230 1.73 6.49 -17.20
CA LYS A 230 0.55 6.07 -17.96
C LYS A 230 -0.18 4.92 -17.26
N PHE A 231 -1.45 5.14 -16.95
CA PHE A 231 -2.30 4.13 -16.34
C PHE A 231 -2.65 3.00 -17.30
N LYS A 232 -2.65 1.78 -16.77
CA LYS A 232 -3.17 0.61 -17.47
C LYS A 232 -4.70 0.69 -17.52
N LYS A 233 -5.29 0.28 -18.65
CA LYS A 233 -6.75 0.32 -18.86
C LYS A 233 -7.53 -0.75 -18.10
N GLY A 234 -6.91 -1.89 -17.80
CA GLY A 234 -7.56 -3.06 -17.18
C GLY A 234 -8.38 -2.73 -15.92
N PRO A 235 -7.83 -2.01 -14.93
CA PRO A 235 -8.57 -1.58 -13.74
C PRO A 235 -9.91 -0.86 -13.99
N PHE A 236 -10.08 -0.25 -15.17
CA PHE A 236 -11.22 0.58 -15.54
C PHE A 236 -12.18 -0.13 -16.51
N SER A 237 -11.87 -1.35 -16.98
CA SER A 237 -12.63 -2.00 -18.06
C SER A 237 -14.08 -2.31 -17.72
N ALA A 238 -14.38 -2.48 -16.44
CA ALA A 238 -15.72 -2.79 -15.96
C ALA A 238 -16.63 -1.56 -15.79
N LEU A 239 -16.10 -0.35 -16.02
CA LEU A 239 -16.81 0.93 -15.93
C LEU A 239 -17.57 1.11 -14.59
N LYS A 240 -16.98 0.61 -13.50
CA LYS A 240 -17.50 0.75 -12.13
C LYS A 240 -17.04 2.06 -11.50
N SER A 241 -17.74 2.51 -10.46
CA SER A 241 -17.42 3.76 -9.78
C SER A 241 -16.03 3.74 -9.16
N VAL A 242 -15.32 4.86 -9.27
CA VAL A 242 -13.95 5.01 -8.77
C VAL A 242 -13.84 6.20 -7.84
N LYS A 243 -12.95 6.07 -6.85
CA LYS A 243 -12.51 7.15 -5.99
C LYS A 243 -11.01 7.39 -6.23
N PRO A 244 -10.63 8.48 -6.91
CA PRO A 244 -9.24 8.88 -7.03
C PRO A 244 -8.67 9.25 -5.66
N VAL A 245 -7.48 8.71 -5.34
CA VAL A 245 -6.71 9.02 -4.14
C VAL A 245 -5.27 9.28 -4.55
N LEU A 246 -4.67 10.33 -4.00
CA LEU A 246 -3.25 10.62 -4.18
C LEU A 246 -2.58 10.53 -2.81
N ILE A 247 -1.58 9.67 -2.69
CA ILE A 247 -0.74 9.50 -1.50
C ILE A 247 0.60 10.16 -1.78
N ARG A 248 1.06 10.96 -0.83
CA ARG A 248 2.39 11.58 -0.85
C ARG A 248 2.97 11.54 0.55
N TYR A 249 4.21 11.10 0.67
CA TYR A 249 4.90 11.11 1.94
C TYR A 249 5.77 12.36 2.05
N LYS A 250 5.79 12.94 3.23
CA LYS A 250 6.64 14.09 3.58
C LYS A 250 7.50 13.73 4.77
N SER A 251 8.79 13.66 4.53
CA SER A 251 9.80 13.35 5.53
C SER A 251 11.06 14.15 5.27
N ASP A 252 11.62 14.72 6.33
CA ASP A 252 12.89 15.43 6.31
C ASP A 252 14.09 14.49 6.58
N TYR A 253 13.82 13.21 6.80
CA TYR A 253 14.81 12.24 7.27
C TYR A 253 15.08 11.10 6.30
N VAL A 254 14.02 10.56 5.68
CA VAL A 254 14.07 9.36 4.83
C VAL A 254 13.02 9.47 3.73
N LEU A 255 13.28 8.89 2.56
CA LEU A 255 12.28 8.81 1.50
C LEU A 255 11.50 7.51 1.63
N ILE A 256 10.18 7.64 1.82
CA ILE A 256 9.26 6.50 1.99
C ILE A 256 8.94 5.89 0.61
N GLU A 257 9.00 6.71 -0.44
CA GLU A 257 8.83 6.35 -1.86
C GLU A 257 10.02 5.54 -2.42
N SER A 258 10.62 4.67 -1.61
CA SER A 258 11.77 3.84 -1.98
C SER A 258 11.33 2.45 -2.47
N GLY A 259 10.43 2.41 -3.46
CA GLY A 259 9.84 1.18 -4.01
C GLY A 259 10.85 0.16 -4.58
N CYS A 260 12.11 0.55 -4.79
CA CYS A 260 13.19 -0.33 -5.25
C CYS A 260 13.96 -1.02 -4.11
N MET A 261 13.73 -0.63 -2.86
CA MET A 261 14.44 -1.19 -1.71
C MET A 261 13.73 -2.46 -1.21
N PRO A 262 14.48 -3.50 -0.81
CA PRO A 262 13.88 -4.66 -0.14
C PRO A 262 13.15 -4.25 1.16
N ILE A 263 12.04 -4.92 1.46
CA ILE A 263 11.13 -4.54 2.55
C ILE A 263 11.85 -4.43 3.91
N ILE A 264 12.72 -5.38 4.26
CA ILE A 264 13.39 -5.42 5.57
C ILE A 264 14.31 -4.20 5.80
N PRO A 265 15.28 -3.88 4.92
CA PRO A 265 16.03 -2.63 4.98
C PRO A 265 15.15 -1.38 5.06
N HIS A 266 14.05 -1.35 4.28
CA HIS A 266 13.14 -0.21 4.30
C HIS A 266 12.44 -0.07 5.65
N MET A 267 11.97 -1.17 6.24
CA MET A 267 11.35 -1.21 7.58
C MET A 267 12.31 -0.72 8.67
N ILE A 268 13.58 -1.14 8.63
CA ILE A 268 14.58 -0.68 9.61
C ILE A 268 14.82 0.83 9.47
N LEU A 269 14.97 1.29 8.23
CA LEU A 269 15.21 2.70 7.92
C LEU A 269 14.05 3.59 8.44
N ILE A 270 12.81 3.26 8.10
CA ILE A 270 11.63 4.02 8.56
C ILE A 270 11.44 3.86 10.07
N ALA A 271 11.72 2.71 10.67
CA ALA A 271 11.67 2.57 12.13
C ALA A 271 12.69 3.45 12.85
N CYS A 272 13.81 3.79 12.22
CA CYS A 272 14.77 4.75 12.74
C CYS A 272 14.37 6.21 12.45
N CYS A 273 13.32 6.46 11.66
CA CYS A 273 12.80 7.80 11.40
C CYS A 273 12.15 8.38 12.66
N PRO A 274 12.45 9.64 13.04
CA PRO A 274 11.78 10.33 14.14
C PRO A 274 10.27 10.44 13.91
N SER A 275 9.87 11.04 12.79
CA SER A 275 8.47 11.06 12.33
C SER A 275 8.39 11.45 10.86
N PHE A 276 7.28 11.09 10.20
CA PHE A 276 6.91 11.61 8.89
C PHE A 276 5.38 11.73 8.74
N GLN A 277 4.96 12.40 7.67
CA GLN A 277 3.57 12.65 7.32
C GLN A 277 3.19 11.99 5.99
#